data_AF-A0A534ZRS8-F1
#
_entry.id   AF-A0A534ZRS8-F1
#
_cell.length_a   1.000
_cell.length_b   1.000
_cell.length_c   1.000
_cell.angle_alpha   90.00
_cell.angle_beta   90.00
_cell.angle_gamma   90.00
#
_symmetry.space_group_name_H-M   'P 1'
#
loop_
_entity.id
_entity.type
_entity.pdbx_description
1 polymer ?
#
loop_
_entity_poly.entity_id
_entity_poly.type
_entity_poly.pdbx_seq_one_letter_code
_entity_poly.pdbx_strand_id
1 'polypeptide(L)'
;MSSSKRPSTSSLRRFLTSRPYVPVAEIRRRFGLEDPDGIHRLERDGTVVFVGLPEREALKVQDLWCRGEIGLEFSVEVRAPVVVGIYPMRIARYVIDLGNGHQPNGHRPEVQPTPAAADAHMEASTPTGGVTVGQPGLSSSHSS
;
A
#
# COMPACT_ATOMS: atom_id res chain seq x y z
N MET A 1 25.88 14.03 -8.31
CA MET A 1 25.46 14.42 -6.95
C MET A 1 24.09 13.82 -6.69
N SER A 2 24.04 12.66 -6.03
CA SER A 2 22.78 11.96 -5.76
C SER A 2 22.00 12.73 -4.69
N SER A 3 20.89 13.35 -5.10
CA SER A 3 19.91 13.95 -4.19
C SER A 3 19.46 12.88 -3.19
N SER A 4 19.99 12.93 -1.97
CA SER A 4 19.57 12.04 -0.88
C SER A 4 18.12 12.39 -0.57
N LYS A 5 17.19 11.61 -1.16
CA LYS A 5 15.76 11.79 -1.01
C LYS A 5 15.42 11.57 0.46
N ARG A 6 15.26 12.68 1.17
CA ARG A 6 14.91 12.73 2.59
C ARG A 6 13.77 11.75 2.89
N PRO A 7 13.94 10.82 3.84
CA PRO A 7 12.89 9.89 4.20
C PRO A 7 11.71 10.65 4.80
N SER A 8 10.55 10.62 4.14
CA SER A 8 9.29 11.08 4.74
C SER A 8 8.83 10.08 5.82
N THR A 9 8.06 10.54 6.81
CA THR A 9 7.54 9.67 7.89
C THR A 9 6.69 8.52 7.35
N SER A 10 5.92 8.77 6.29
CA SER A 10 5.13 7.74 5.61
C SER A 10 6.00 6.70 4.91
N SER A 11 7.16 7.09 4.36
CA SER A 11 8.10 6.16 3.74
C SER A 11 8.74 5.19 4.75
N LEU A 12 9.15 5.69 5.92
CA LEU A 12 9.72 4.83 6.97
C LEU A 12 8.67 3.86 7.52
N ARG A 13 7.49 4.36 7.88
CA ARG A 13 6.38 3.50 8.32
C ARG A 13 6.03 2.44 7.29
N ARG A 14 5.87 2.83 6.02
CA ARG A 14 5.55 1.89 4.93
C ARG A 14 6.64 0.84 4.77
N PHE A 15 7.91 1.24 4.90
CA PHE A 15 9.03 0.32 4.81
C PHE A 15 9.01 -0.73 5.93
N LEU A 16 8.88 -0.29 7.19
CA LEU A 16 8.80 -1.18 8.36
C LEU A 16 7.58 -2.11 8.30
N THR A 17 6.44 -1.58 7.85
CA THR A 17 5.17 -2.33 7.72
C THR A 17 4.98 -3.02 6.36
N SER A 18 6.05 -3.14 5.56
CA SER A 18 6.08 -3.98 4.34
C SER A 18 6.88 -5.27 4.50
N ARG A 19 7.59 -5.45 5.61
CA ARG A 19 8.44 -6.62 5.88
C ARG A 19 8.09 -7.27 7.21
N PRO A 20 8.27 -8.60 7.36
CA PRO A 20 8.03 -9.27 8.64
C PRO A 20 9.06 -8.86 9.70
N TYR A 21 10.25 -8.45 9.27
CA TYR A 21 11.33 -8.03 10.13
C TYR A 21 12.28 -7.09 9.38
N VAL A 22 12.82 -6.09 10.09
CA VAL A 22 13.78 -5.13 9.55
C VAL A 22 14.91 -4.89 10.56
N PRO A 23 16.15 -5.30 10.27
CA PRO A 23 17.32 -4.94 11.07
C PRO A 23 17.58 -3.43 11.06
N VAL A 24 18.06 -2.86 12.17
CA VAL A 24 18.42 -1.44 12.24
C VAL A 24 19.47 -1.04 11.19
N ALA A 25 20.47 -1.90 10.96
CA ALA A 25 21.48 -1.69 9.92
C ALA A 25 20.87 -1.56 8.51
N GLU A 26 19.78 -2.26 8.23
CA GLU A 26 19.09 -2.18 6.95
C GLU A 26 18.32 -0.86 6.80
N ILE A 27 17.73 -0.34 7.86
CA ILE A 27 17.10 1.00 7.87
C ILE A 27 18.14 2.05 7.49
N ARG A 28 19.32 2.00 8.14
CA ARG A 28 20.43 2.93 7.87
C ARG A 28 20.86 2.90 6.41
N ARG A 29 21.07 1.69 5.87
CA ARG A 29 21.43 1.48 4.46
C ARG A 29 20.34 1.99 3.52
N ARG A 30 19.07 1.69 3.79
CA ARG A 30 17.95 2.02 2.89
C ARG A 30 17.73 3.52 2.77
N PHE A 31 17.89 4.24 3.87
CA PHE A 31 17.60 5.66 3.95
C PHE A 31 18.84 6.55 3.81
N GLY A 32 20.02 5.95 3.58
CA GLY A 32 21.26 6.68 3.37
C GLY A 32 21.65 7.50 4.61
N LEU A 33 21.55 6.90 5.80
CA LEU A 33 21.86 7.59 7.05
C LEU A 33 23.39 7.64 7.23
N GLU A 34 23.96 8.83 7.07
CA GLU A 34 25.41 9.05 7.01
C GLU A 34 26.10 9.13 8.38
N ASP A 35 25.34 9.31 9.46
CA ASP A 35 25.87 9.43 10.82
C ASP A 35 26.16 8.03 11.43
N PRO A 36 27.42 7.56 11.47
CA PRO A 36 27.79 6.23 11.97
C PRO A 36 27.39 6.04 13.44
N ASP A 37 27.57 7.09 14.25
CA ASP A 37 27.44 7.05 15.71
C ASP A 37 26.06 7.52 16.20
N GLY A 38 25.15 7.79 15.26
CA GLY A 38 23.77 8.17 15.55
C GLY A 38 23.07 7.12 16.41
N ILE A 39 22.99 7.39 17.71
CA ILE A 39 22.26 6.62 18.71
C ILE A 39 21.28 7.56 19.41
N HIS A 40 20.04 7.12 19.56
CA HIS A 40 19.02 7.90 20.23
C HIS A 40 18.23 7.07 21.24
N ARG A 41 17.78 7.75 22.30
CA ARG A 41 16.98 7.18 23.37
C ARG A 41 15.50 7.17 22.97
N LEU A 42 14.85 6.04 23.16
CA LEU A 42 13.40 5.85 23.02
C LEU A 42 12.81 5.57 24.41
N GLU A 43 11.58 6.00 24.65
CA GLU A 43 10.94 5.85 25.96
C GLU A 43 9.45 5.54 25.85
N ARG A 44 9.00 4.42 26.40
CA ARG A 44 7.57 4.08 26.41
C ARG A 44 7.20 3.47 27.76
N ASP A 45 6.16 4.00 28.40
CA ASP A 45 5.60 3.44 29.64
C ASP A 45 6.68 3.22 30.73
N GLY A 46 7.63 4.17 30.85
CA GLY A 46 8.79 4.08 31.77
C GLY A 46 9.93 3.16 31.31
N THR A 47 9.76 2.46 30.19
CA THR A 47 10.80 1.61 29.58
C THR A 47 11.70 2.45 28.68
N VAL A 48 12.99 2.47 28.98
CA VAL A 48 14.01 3.18 28.20
C VAL A 48 14.79 2.21 27.35
N VAL A 49 14.89 2.49 26.06
CA VAL A 49 15.65 1.67 25.11
C VAL A 49 16.48 2.58 24.18
N PHE A 50 17.50 2.02 23.55
CA PHE A 50 18.42 2.76 22.69
C PHE A 50 18.38 2.19 21.29
N VAL A 51 18.33 3.06 20.27
CA VAL A 51 18.33 2.64 18.87
C VAL A 51 19.50 3.32 18.14
N GLY A 52 20.22 2.55 17.33
CA GLY A 52 21.31 3.05 16.47
C GLY A 52 20.81 3.80 15.24
N LEU A 53 19.88 4.74 15.44
CA LEU A 53 19.37 5.65 14.42
C LEU A 53 19.57 7.10 14.89
N PRO A 54 19.81 8.03 13.94
CA PRO A 54 19.78 9.46 14.24
C PRO A 54 18.43 9.88 14.83
N GLU A 55 18.43 10.93 15.64
CA GLU A 55 17.27 11.46 16.37
C GLU A 55 16.01 11.55 15.48
N ARG A 56 16.15 12.12 14.28
CA ARG A 56 15.02 12.33 13.36
C ARG A 56 14.29 11.04 12.97
N GLU A 57 15.02 9.96 12.69
CA GLU A 57 14.46 8.66 12.35
C GLU A 57 13.99 7.92 13.60
N ALA A 58 14.74 8.05 14.70
CA ALA A 58 14.41 7.48 15.99
C ALA A 58 13.07 8.00 16.51
N LEU A 59 12.77 9.31 16.40
CA LEU A 59 11.48 9.89 16.79
C LEU A 59 10.29 9.32 16.00
N LYS A 60 10.49 8.91 14.75
CA LYS A 60 9.43 8.24 13.98
C LYS A 60 9.21 6.81 14.45
N VAL A 61 10.29 6.12 14.82
CA VAL A 61 10.22 4.78 15.43
C VAL A 61 9.53 4.87 16.79
N GLN A 62 9.87 5.87 17.60
CA GLN A 62 9.22 6.22 18.86
C GLN A 62 7.69 6.34 18.68
N ASP A 63 7.24 7.17 17.74
CA ASP A 63 5.82 7.37 17.47
C ASP A 63 5.11 6.06 17.12
N LEU A 64 5.71 5.22 16.27
CA LEU A 64 5.12 3.94 15.86
C LEU A 64 5.09 2.94 17.02
N TRP A 65 6.12 2.93 17.86
CA TRP A 65 6.23 2.05 19.01
C TRP A 65 5.23 2.42 20.11
N CYS A 66 5.07 3.72 20.41
CA CYS A 66 4.06 4.22 21.33
C CYS A 66 2.62 3.91 20.86
N ARG A 67 2.38 3.93 19.55
CA ARG A 67 1.08 3.56 18.96
C ARG A 67 0.85 2.05 18.89
N GLY A 68 1.81 1.23 19.31
CA GLY A 68 1.72 -0.23 19.24
C GLY A 68 1.66 -0.79 17.82
N GLU A 69 2.14 -0.03 16.83
CA GLU A 69 2.14 -0.47 15.44
C GLU A 69 3.31 -1.40 15.10
N ILE A 70 4.41 -1.25 15.84
CA ILE A 70 5.64 -2.02 15.70
C ILE A 70 6.10 -2.53 17.06
N GLY A 71 6.78 -3.68 17.05
CA GLY A 71 7.57 -4.21 18.14
C GLY A 71 9.06 -4.04 17.86
N LEU A 72 9.84 -4.11 18.92
CA LEU A 72 11.30 -3.95 18.89
C LEU A 72 11.94 -5.27 19.32
N GLU A 73 13.04 -5.63 18.65
CA GLU A 73 13.94 -6.69 19.09
C GLU A 73 15.16 -6.06 19.76
N PHE A 74 15.55 -6.61 20.91
CA PHE A 74 16.69 -6.13 21.68
C PHE A 74 17.89 -7.07 21.56
N SER A 75 19.08 -6.51 21.57
CA SER A 75 20.31 -7.29 21.71
C SER A 75 20.34 -8.02 23.04
N VAL A 76 20.77 -9.28 22.99
CA VAL A 76 21.02 -10.11 24.18
C VAL A 76 22.47 -10.02 24.67
N GLU A 77 23.36 -9.40 23.89
CA GLU A 77 24.80 -9.36 24.16
C GLU A 77 25.22 -8.21 25.07
N VAL A 78 24.38 -7.17 25.17
CA VAL A 78 24.65 -5.95 25.94
C VAL A 78 23.63 -5.79 27.06
N ARG A 79 24.07 -5.32 28.23
CA ARG A 79 23.19 -5.04 29.37
C ARG A 79 22.20 -3.90 29.09
N ALA A 80 22.58 -2.94 28.25
CA ALA A 80 21.69 -1.86 27.84
C ALA A 80 20.64 -2.39 26.85
N PRO A 81 19.35 -2.02 26.95
CA PRO A 81 18.32 -2.43 25.99
C PRO A 81 18.56 -1.74 24.63
N VAL A 82 19.37 -2.37 23.78
CA VAL A 82 19.71 -1.85 22.45
C VAL A 82 18.83 -2.51 21.40
N VAL A 83 18.11 -1.72 20.62
CA VAL A 83 17.28 -2.18 19.51
C VAL A 83 18.17 -2.65 18.36
N VAL A 84 18.01 -3.92 17.97
CA VAL A 84 18.73 -4.53 16.82
C VAL A 84 17.82 -4.73 15.62
N GLY A 85 16.51 -4.83 15.84
CA GLY A 85 15.53 -4.99 14.78
C GLY A 85 14.13 -4.52 15.15
N ILE A 86 13.29 -4.42 14.13
CA ILE A 86 11.92 -3.91 14.21
C ILE A 86 10.99 -4.86 13.45
N TYR A 87 9.85 -5.20 14.04
CA TYR A 87 8.81 -6.01 13.40
C TYR A 87 7.44 -5.34 13.52
N PRO A 88 6.53 -5.54 12.56
CA PRO A 88 5.17 -5.01 12.62
C PRO A 88 4.31 -5.82 13.61
N MET A 89 3.50 -5.14 14.44
CA MET A 89 2.58 -5.83 15.35
C MET A 89 1.32 -6.34 14.67
N ARG A 90 0.93 -5.74 13.53
CA ARG A 90 -0.24 -6.15 12.75
C ARG A 90 0.16 -7.16 11.67
N ILE A 91 0.25 -8.42 12.07
CA ILE A 91 0.79 -9.53 11.26
C ILE A 91 -0.19 -10.00 10.16
N ALA A 92 -1.48 -9.67 10.23
CA ALA A 92 -2.51 -10.22 9.32
C ALA A 92 -2.19 -10.10 7.82
N ARG A 93 -1.39 -9.10 7.40
CA ARG A 93 -0.97 -8.94 6.00
C ARG A 93 0.21 -9.85 5.59
N TYR A 94 1.02 -10.32 6.53
CA TYR A 94 2.24 -11.08 6.26
C TYR A 94 2.04 -12.59 6.29
N VAL A 95 1.08 -13.08 7.07
CA VAL A 95 0.74 -14.51 7.07
C VAL A 95 0.09 -14.92 5.74
N ILE A 96 -0.58 -14.00 5.05
CA ILE A 96 -1.31 -14.28 3.80
C ILE A 96 -0.39 -14.21 2.56
N ASP A 97 0.72 -13.46 2.61
CA ASP A 97 1.58 -13.21 1.44
C ASP A 97 2.83 -14.12 1.35
N LEU A 98 3.00 -15.05 2.30
CA LEU A 98 4.03 -16.10 2.22
C LEU A 98 3.52 -17.39 1.56
N GLY A 99 2.25 -17.43 1.17
CA GLY A 99 1.60 -18.61 0.59
C GLY A 99 0.58 -18.23 -0.49
N ASN A 100 1.05 -17.63 -1.58
CA ASN A 100 0.56 -17.86 -2.95
C ASN A 100 1.23 -16.89 -3.91
N GLY A 101 2.30 -17.35 -4.55
CA GLY A 101 2.73 -16.80 -5.83
C GLY A 101 1.66 -17.07 -6.89
N HIS A 102 0.63 -16.23 -6.96
CA HIS A 102 -0.21 -16.07 -8.14
C HIS A 102 -0.99 -14.76 -8.04
N GLN A 103 -0.44 -13.66 -8.57
CA GLN A 103 -1.31 -12.65 -9.16
C GLN A 103 -1.51 -13.03 -10.63
N PRO A 104 -2.65 -13.61 -11.03
CA PRO A 104 -3.13 -13.36 -12.37
C PRO A 104 -3.82 -12.00 -12.29
N ASN A 105 -3.06 -10.92 -12.49
CA ASN A 105 -3.67 -9.65 -12.86
C ASN A 105 -4.16 -9.84 -14.31
N GLY A 106 -5.26 -10.58 -14.45
CA GLY A 106 -5.89 -10.87 -15.72
C GLY A 106 -6.51 -9.59 -16.25
N HIS A 107 -5.84 -8.95 -17.20
CA HIS A 107 -6.54 -8.23 -18.23
C HIS A 107 -7.52 -9.20 -18.89
N ARG A 108 -8.81 -9.07 -18.54
CA ARG A 108 -9.91 -9.64 -19.31
C ARG A 108 -9.86 -8.97 -20.70
N PRO A 109 -9.60 -9.69 -21.80
CA PRO A 109 -9.91 -9.15 -23.11
C PRO A 109 -11.43 -8.98 -23.18
N GLU A 110 -11.84 -7.76 -23.49
CA GLU A 110 -13.21 -7.40 -23.81
C GLU A 110 -13.69 -8.30 -24.97
N VAL A 111 -14.68 -9.15 -24.70
CA VAL A 111 -15.34 -9.95 -25.74
C VAL A 111 -16.20 -8.98 -26.55
N GLN A 112 -15.71 -8.55 -27.70
CA GLN A 112 -16.54 -7.93 -28.73
C GLN A 112 -17.61 -8.94 -29.17
N PRO A 113 -18.90 -8.60 -29.16
CA PRO A 113 -19.90 -9.42 -29.81
C PRO A 113 -19.71 -9.32 -31.33
N THR A 114 -19.29 -10.42 -31.95
CA THR A 114 -19.29 -10.59 -33.41
C THR A 114 -20.72 -10.57 -33.93
N PRO A 115 -21.04 -9.79 -34.98
CA PRO A 115 -22.31 -9.89 -35.68
C PRO A 115 -22.34 -11.20 -36.47
N ALA A 116 -23.30 -12.07 -36.13
CA ALA A 116 -23.56 -13.30 -36.86
C ALA A 116 -24.03 -12.98 -38.30
N ALA A 117 -23.21 -13.32 -39.28
CA ALA A 117 -23.62 -13.52 -40.66
C ALA A 117 -24.51 -14.79 -40.69
N ALA A 118 -25.80 -14.61 -40.97
CA ALA A 118 -26.38 -14.81 -42.31
C ALA A 118 -26.47 -16.30 -42.69
N ASP A 119 -27.45 -16.99 -42.11
CA ASP A 119 -28.07 -18.15 -42.74
C ASP A 119 -29.43 -17.72 -43.31
N ALA A 120 -29.55 -17.89 -44.62
CA ALA A 120 -30.72 -17.58 -45.40
C ALA A 120 -31.78 -18.67 -45.21
N HIS A 121 -32.99 -18.29 -44.81
CA HIS A 121 -34.19 -19.01 -45.20
C HIS A 121 -35.27 -18.04 -45.68
N MET A 122 -35.62 -18.28 -46.94
CA MET A 122 -36.69 -17.70 -47.73
C MET A 122 -38.04 -18.23 -47.23
N GLU A 123 -39.00 -17.35 -46.91
CA GLU A 123 -40.38 -17.49 -47.40
C GLU A 123 -41.22 -16.24 -47.13
N ALA A 124 -42.11 -16.00 -48.09
CA ALA A 124 -42.94 -14.82 -48.28
C ALA A 124 -44.12 -14.73 -47.29
N SER A 125 -44.56 -13.50 -46.99
CA SER A 125 -45.93 -13.01 -47.24
C SER A 125 -46.19 -11.68 -46.50
N THR A 126 -46.61 -10.68 -47.27
CA THR A 126 -47.18 -9.37 -46.91
C THR A 126 -48.59 -9.50 -46.30
N PRO A 127 -49.31 -8.40 -45.95
CA PRO A 127 -48.93 -7.08 -45.43
C PRO A 127 -49.82 -6.65 -44.22
N THR A 128 -49.64 -5.40 -43.75
CA THR A 128 -50.70 -4.44 -43.32
C THR A 128 -50.59 -3.90 -41.88
N GLY A 129 -50.44 -2.58 -41.77
CA GLY A 129 -51.28 -1.79 -40.84
C GLY A 129 -50.60 -0.89 -39.81
N GLY A 130 -50.68 0.43 -40.04
CA GLY A 130 -50.91 1.47 -39.00
C GLY A 130 -49.67 2.14 -38.39
N VAL A 131 -49.39 3.45 -38.57
CA VAL A 131 -50.04 4.64 -37.91
C VAL A 131 -49.69 4.64 -36.39
N THR A 132 -49.06 5.62 -35.73
CA THR A 132 -48.85 7.06 -35.97
C THR A 132 -47.88 7.66 -34.91
N VAL A 133 -47.05 8.60 -35.37
CA VAL A 133 -46.61 9.91 -34.82
C VAL A 133 -46.73 10.20 -33.30
N GLY A 134 -45.66 10.77 -32.72
CA GLY A 134 -45.77 11.58 -31.50
C GLY A 134 -44.47 12.02 -30.81
N GLN A 135 -43.65 12.86 -31.45
CA GLN A 135 -42.85 13.90 -30.75
C GLN A 135 -43.75 15.15 -30.58
N PRO A 136 -43.43 16.26 -29.85
CA PRO A 136 -42.15 16.68 -29.21
C PRO A 136 -42.31 17.41 -27.84
N GLY A 137 -41.23 18.03 -27.33
CA GLY A 137 -41.27 19.19 -26.41
C GLY A 137 -40.41 19.02 -25.15
N LEU A 138 -39.19 19.59 -25.09
CA LEU A 138 -38.84 20.95 -24.64
C LEU A 138 -39.07 21.20 -23.15
N SER A 139 -38.00 21.40 -22.37
CA SER A 139 -37.62 22.72 -21.83
C SER A 139 -36.54 22.63 -20.75
N SER A 140 -35.51 23.43 -20.93
CA SER A 140 -34.45 23.77 -20.01
C SER A 140 -34.70 25.18 -19.44
N SER A 141 -34.46 25.38 -18.13
CA SER A 141 -34.11 26.67 -17.48
C SER A 141 -33.81 26.38 -16.00
N HIS A 142 -32.60 26.64 -15.51
CA HIS A 142 -32.02 27.92 -15.03
C HIS A 142 -32.46 28.35 -13.61
N SER A 143 -31.48 28.26 -12.72
CA SER A 143 -31.03 29.23 -11.72
C SER A 143 -32.04 29.97 -10.84
N SER A 144 -31.87 29.77 -9.53
CA SER A 144 -31.55 30.86 -8.59
C SER A 144 -30.69 30.29 -7.46
#